data_AF-A0A952ZXA3-F1
#
_entry.id   AF-A0A952ZXA3-F1
#
_cell.length_a   1.000
_cell.length_b   1.000
_cell.length_c   1.000
_cell.angle_alpha   90.00
_cell.angle_beta   90.00
_cell.angle_gamma   90.00
#
_symmetry.space_group_name_H-M   'P 1'
#
loop_
_entity.id
_entity.type
_entity.pdbx_description
1 polymer ?
#
loop_
_entity_poly.entity_id
_entity_poly.type
_entity_poly.pdbx_seq_one_letter_code
_entity_poly.pdbx_strand_id
1 'polypeptide(L)'
;MNALPPLLPKPRGYRVMQALFVVLALGLLVWPVAAFVAIFVFDAPIRGPLDEMVRYAMAFSVWGYPGFWGAGWALFRTAAKRGRSGMALAWPLVLPLAPVLILTTAFAFGG
;
A
#
# COMPACT_ATOMS: atom_id res chain seq x y z
N MET A 1 31.21 -25.57 -7.58
CA MET A 1 30.27 -25.23 -6.49
C MET A 1 30.22 -23.70 -6.40
N ASN A 2 29.17 -23.06 -6.92
CA ASN A 2 29.01 -21.61 -6.80
C ASN A 2 28.62 -21.29 -5.36
N ALA A 3 29.54 -20.73 -4.59
CA ALA A 3 29.23 -20.19 -3.27
C ALA A 3 28.13 -19.14 -3.42
N LEU A 4 27.02 -19.30 -2.69
CA LEU A 4 26.00 -18.27 -2.60
C LEU A 4 26.67 -16.98 -2.11
N PRO A 5 26.42 -15.82 -2.74
CA PRO A 5 27.00 -14.57 -2.29
C PRO A 5 26.64 -14.33 -0.83
N PRO A 6 27.59 -13.84 0.00
CA PRO A 6 27.35 -13.65 1.42
C PRO A 6 26.17 -12.69 1.63
N LEU A 7 25.25 -13.06 2.53
CA LEU A 7 24.14 -12.20 2.93
C LEU A 7 24.70 -10.91 3.52
N LEU A 8 24.45 -9.78 2.85
CA LEU A 8 24.85 -8.48 3.37
C LEU A 8 24.18 -8.21 4.73
N PRO A 9 24.88 -7.60 5.68
CA PRO A 9 24.29 -7.23 6.96
C PRO A 9 23.08 -6.33 6.74
N LYS A 10 22.03 -6.54 7.54
CA LYS A 10 20.78 -5.78 7.39
C LYS A 10 21.03 -4.30 7.71
N PRO A 11 20.50 -3.36 6.91
CA PRO A 11 20.69 -1.93 7.15
C PRO A 11 20.06 -1.48 8.48
N ARG A 12 20.60 -0.42 9.08
CA ARG A 12 19.99 0.24 10.25
C ARG A 12 18.54 0.63 9.92
N GLY A 13 17.62 0.38 10.87
CA GLY A 13 16.19 0.66 10.69
C GLY A 13 15.39 -0.44 9.98
N TYR A 14 16.01 -1.52 9.48
CA TYR A 14 15.31 -2.61 8.81
C TYR A 14 14.13 -3.19 9.62
N ARG A 15 14.33 -3.44 10.92
CA ARG A 15 13.27 -3.99 11.80
C ARG A 15 12.10 -3.02 11.95
N VAL A 16 12.37 -1.72 12.01
CA VAL A 16 11.33 -0.67 12.09
C VAL A 16 10.52 -0.66 10.80
N MET A 17 11.18 -0.61 9.64
CA MET A 17 10.51 -0.63 8.34
C MET A 17 9.70 -1.93 8.15
N GLN A 18 10.24 -3.06 8.57
CA GLN A 18 9.53 -4.34 8.55
C GLN A 18 8.28 -4.30 9.43
N ALA A 19 8.37 -3.76 10.64
CA ALA A 19 7.22 -3.61 11.53
C ALA A 19 6.14 -2.70 10.92
N LEU A 20 6.54 -1.60 10.28
CA LEU A 20 5.60 -0.71 9.57
C LEU A 20 4.86 -1.44 8.43
N PHE A 21 5.56 -2.26 7.64
CA PHE A 21 4.91 -3.09 6.62
C PHE A 21 3.92 -4.08 7.21
N VAL A 22 4.23 -4.66 8.38
CA VAL A 22 3.32 -5.56 9.10
C VAL A 22 2.09 -4.81 9.60
N VAL A 23 2.27 -3.61 10.15
CA VAL A 23 1.14 -2.74 10.56
C VAL A 23 0.24 -2.42 9.36
N LEU A 24 0.84 -2.06 8.22
CA LEU A 24 0.07 -1.85 6.98
C LEU A 24 -0.58 -3.15 6.48
N ALA A 25 0.02 -4.31 6.71
CA ALA A 25 -0.58 -5.60 6.34
C ALA A 25 -1.88 -5.88 7.12
N LEU A 26 -2.06 -5.31 8.32
CA LEU A 26 -3.32 -5.43 9.06
C LEU A 26 -4.49 -4.81 8.29
N GLY A 27 -4.24 -3.81 7.44
CA GLY A 27 -5.24 -3.28 6.51
C GLY A 27 -5.77 -4.32 5.52
N LEU A 28 -4.97 -5.34 5.18
CA LEU A 28 -5.41 -6.43 4.29
C LEU A 28 -6.38 -7.39 4.98
N LEU A 29 -6.40 -7.43 6.32
CA LEU A 29 -7.36 -8.24 7.06
C LEU A 29 -8.78 -7.64 6.96
N VAL A 30 -8.88 -6.32 6.95
CA VAL A 30 -10.15 -5.59 6.79
C VAL A 30 -10.51 -5.33 5.33
N TRP A 31 -9.57 -5.54 4.40
CA TRP A 31 -9.77 -5.30 2.97
C TRP A 31 -10.98 -6.03 2.37
N PRO A 32 -11.26 -7.33 2.64
CA PRO A 32 -12.43 -8.00 2.09
C PRO A 32 -13.75 -7.33 2.49
N VAL A 33 -13.82 -6.81 3.72
CA VAL A 33 -14.99 -6.06 4.21
C VAL A 33 -15.11 -4.73 3.46
N ALA A 34 -14.00 -4.00 3.30
CA ALA A 34 -13.98 -2.76 2.53
C ALA A 34 -14.38 -2.98 1.05
N ALA A 35 -13.89 -4.06 0.43
CA ALA A 35 -14.26 -4.46 -0.92
C ALA A 35 -15.75 -4.78 -1.04
N PHE A 36 -16.31 -5.50 -0.07
CA PHE A 36 -17.74 -5.80 -0.03
C PHE A 36 -18.60 -4.53 0.12
N VAL A 37 -18.24 -3.64 1.04
CA VAL A 37 -18.97 -2.37 1.25
C VAL A 37 -18.91 -1.48 0.01
N ALA A 38 -17.77 -1.44 -0.68
CA ALA A 38 -17.59 -0.61 -1.86
C ALA A 38 -18.57 -0.99 -3.00
N ILE A 39 -18.97 -2.27 -3.12
CA ILE A 39 -19.96 -2.70 -4.12
C ILE A 39 -21.27 -1.91 -4.00
N PHE A 40 -21.78 -1.70 -2.78
CA PHE A 40 -23.00 -0.91 -2.56
C PHE A 40 -22.82 0.56 -2.92
N VAL A 41 -21.63 1.10 -2.69
CA VAL A 41 -21.30 2.47 -3.09
C VAL A 41 -21.34 2.58 -4.61
N PHE A 42 -20.81 1.60 -5.35
CA PHE A 42 -20.79 1.62 -6.81
C PHE A 42 -22.16 1.37 -7.44
N ASP A 43 -23.04 0.63 -6.77
CA ASP A 43 -24.40 0.35 -7.25
C ASP A 43 -25.34 1.56 -7.13
N ALA A 44 -25.03 2.51 -6.25
CA ALA A 44 -25.85 3.71 -6.08
C ALA A 44 -25.80 4.63 -7.33
N PRO A 45 -26.87 5.37 -7.66
CA PRO A 45 -26.83 6.35 -8.76
C PRO A 45 -25.78 7.44 -8.53
N ILE A 46 -25.04 7.81 -9.58
CA ILE A 46 -24.07 8.90 -9.54
C ILE A 46 -24.81 10.24 -9.52
N ARG A 47 -24.48 11.11 -8.57
CA ARG A 47 -25.18 12.39 -8.35
C ARG A 47 -24.47 13.60 -8.98
N GLY A 48 -23.25 13.42 -9.47
CA GLY A 48 -22.50 14.47 -10.17
C GLY A 48 -21.02 14.11 -10.35
N PRO A 49 -20.22 15.00 -10.99
CA PRO A 49 -18.82 14.73 -11.31
C PRO A 49 -17.92 14.51 -10.09
N LEU A 50 -18.22 15.18 -8.98
CA LEU A 50 -17.48 15.03 -7.73
C LEU A 50 -17.72 13.66 -7.10
N ASP A 51 -18.98 13.20 -7.06
CA ASP A 51 -19.36 11.86 -6.59
C ASP A 51 -18.71 10.77 -7.47
N GLU A 52 -18.72 10.97 -8.79
CA GLU A 52 -18.03 10.08 -9.73
C GLU A 52 -16.51 9.99 -9.45
N MET A 53 -15.84 11.13 -9.24
CA MET A 53 -14.41 11.16 -8.91
C MET A 53 -14.11 10.42 -7.59
N VAL A 54 -14.92 10.65 -6.55
CA VAL A 54 -14.75 9.97 -5.25
C VAL A 54 -14.92 8.47 -5.38
N ARG A 55 -15.86 8.00 -6.20
CA ARG A 55 -16.05 6.58 -6.49
C ARG A 55 -14.85 5.98 -7.21
N TYR A 56 -14.30 6.64 -8.23
CA TYR A 56 -13.09 6.14 -8.87
C TYR A 56 -11.89 6.11 -7.92
N ALA A 57 -11.77 7.10 -7.03
CA ALA A 57 -10.75 7.08 -5.98
C ALA A 57 -10.96 5.90 -5.01
N MET A 58 -12.19 5.66 -4.56
CA MET A 58 -12.53 4.48 -3.74
C MET A 58 -12.21 3.19 -4.46
N ALA A 59 -12.54 3.08 -5.75
CA ALA A 59 -12.26 1.91 -6.55
C ALA A 59 -10.75 1.63 -6.62
N PHE A 60 -9.98 2.62 -7.04
CA PHE A 60 -8.53 2.54 -7.09
C PHE A 60 -7.95 2.12 -5.75
N SER A 61 -8.41 2.73 -4.66
CA SER A 61 -7.87 2.49 -3.34
C SER A 61 -8.21 1.11 -2.80
N VAL A 62 -9.48 0.69 -2.91
CA VAL A 62 -9.94 -0.60 -2.42
C VAL A 62 -9.32 -1.73 -3.22
N TRP A 63 -9.46 -1.73 -4.56
CA TRP A 63 -8.94 -2.84 -5.37
C TRP A 63 -7.42 -2.80 -5.56
N GLY A 64 -6.81 -1.62 -5.50
CA GLY A 64 -5.37 -1.46 -5.61
C GLY A 64 -4.61 -1.88 -4.35
N TYR A 65 -5.19 -1.72 -3.16
CA TYR A 65 -4.46 -1.85 -1.89
C TYR A 65 -3.63 -3.14 -1.73
N PRO A 66 -4.16 -4.36 -2.01
CA PRO A 66 -3.36 -5.59 -1.95
C PRO A 66 -2.17 -5.58 -2.90
N GLY A 67 -2.34 -5.06 -4.12
CA GLY A 67 -1.29 -4.94 -5.12
C GLY A 67 -0.20 -3.97 -4.68
N PHE A 68 -0.58 -2.79 -4.21
CA PHE A 68 0.34 -1.77 -3.70
C PHE A 68 1.13 -2.25 -2.49
N TRP A 69 0.48 -2.93 -1.53
CA TRP A 69 1.17 -3.53 -0.40
C TRP A 69 2.16 -4.61 -0.85
N GLY A 70 1.73 -5.53 -1.72
CA GLY A 70 2.58 -6.60 -2.23
C GLY A 70 3.80 -6.09 -2.99
N ALA A 71 3.61 -5.08 -3.85
CA ALA A 71 4.69 -4.42 -4.57
C ALA A 71 5.68 -3.73 -3.62
N GLY A 72 5.18 -2.97 -2.65
CA GLY A 72 6.01 -2.31 -1.64
C GLY A 72 6.84 -3.31 -0.83
N TRP A 73 6.22 -4.42 -0.42
CA TRP A 73 6.91 -5.48 0.31
C TRP A 73 8.01 -6.15 -0.53
N ALA A 74 7.72 -6.45 -1.80
CA ALA A 74 8.70 -7.05 -2.73
C ALA A 74 9.91 -6.13 -2.96
N LEU A 75 9.66 -4.82 -3.13
CA LEU A 75 10.72 -3.82 -3.29
C LEU A 75 11.54 -3.67 -2.00
N PHE A 76 10.90 -3.62 -0.84
CA PHE A 76 11.58 -3.57 0.46
C PHE A 76 12.52 -4.77 0.65
N ARG A 77 12.03 -5.99 0.39
CA ARG A 77 12.86 -7.21 0.49
C ARG A 77 14.03 -7.20 -0.49
N THR A 78 13.81 -6.71 -1.71
CA THR A 78 14.85 -6.61 -2.74
C THR A 78 15.91 -5.58 -2.36
N ALA A 79 15.51 -4.41 -1.88
CA ALA A 79 16.41 -3.37 -1.41
C ALA A 79 17.23 -3.83 -0.19
N ALA A 80 16.60 -4.55 0.74
CA ALA A 80 17.28 -5.13 1.90
C ALA A 80 18.31 -6.19 1.52
N LYS A 81 17.97 -7.09 0.57
CA LYS A 81 18.93 -8.09 0.04
C LYS A 81 20.15 -7.44 -0.62
N ARG A 82 19.98 -6.25 -1.20
CA ARG A 82 21.05 -5.47 -1.85
C ARG A 82 21.83 -4.58 -0.87
N GLY A 83 21.57 -4.64 0.44
CA GLY A 83 22.26 -3.83 1.44
C GLY A 83 22.08 -2.32 1.27
N ARG A 84 20.96 -1.88 0.67
CA ARG A 84 20.68 -0.45 0.43
C ARG A 84 20.49 0.31 1.75
N SER A 85 20.79 1.61 1.75
CA SER A 85 20.69 2.47 2.94
C SER A 85 19.25 2.59 3.49
N GLY A 86 19.11 3.08 4.73
CA GLY A 86 17.81 3.20 5.41
C GLY A 86 16.76 4.01 4.63
N MET A 87 17.15 5.10 3.97
CA MET A 87 16.23 5.91 3.16
C MET A 87 15.68 5.15 1.94
N ALA A 88 16.52 4.34 1.30
CA ALA A 88 16.11 3.48 0.20
C ALA A 88 15.20 2.32 0.66
N LEU A 89 15.25 1.94 1.95
CA LEU A 89 14.30 1.00 2.55
C LEU A 89 12.96 1.64 2.94
N ALA A 90 12.92 2.96 3.12
CA ALA A 90 11.70 3.68 3.49
C ALA A 90 10.80 3.95 2.27
N TRP A 91 11.40 4.24 1.10
CA TRP A 91 10.63 4.56 -0.12
C TRP A 91 9.53 3.54 -0.49
N PRO A 92 9.75 2.22 -0.36
CA PRO A 92 8.70 1.24 -0.63
C PRO A 92 7.44 1.35 0.25
N LEU A 93 7.50 2.01 1.42
CA LEU A 93 6.31 2.24 2.27
C LEU A 93 5.31 3.20 1.64
N VAL A 94 5.73 4.03 0.69
CA VAL A 94 4.85 4.96 -0.02
C VAL A 94 3.78 4.20 -0.81
N LEU A 95 4.10 3.02 -1.33
CA LEU A 95 3.18 2.23 -2.15
C LEU A 95 1.90 1.85 -1.39
N PRO A 96 1.95 1.10 -0.28
CA PRO A 96 0.73 0.80 0.49
C PRO A 96 0.04 2.03 1.07
N LEU A 97 0.73 3.17 1.24
CA LEU A 97 0.12 4.41 1.71
C LEU A 97 -0.63 5.16 0.60
N ALA A 98 -0.23 5.04 -0.66
CA ALA A 98 -0.83 5.80 -1.77
C ALA A 98 -2.35 5.57 -1.90
N PRO A 99 -2.88 4.34 -1.89
CA PRO A 99 -4.32 4.08 -1.84
C PRO A 99 -5.03 4.79 -0.69
N VAL A 100 -4.45 4.77 0.51
CA VAL A 100 -5.04 5.38 1.71
C VAL A 100 -5.07 6.90 1.58
N LEU A 101 -3.98 7.50 1.11
CA LEU A 101 -3.87 8.93 0.92
C LEU A 101 -4.84 9.43 -0.16
N ILE A 102 -4.94 8.73 -1.30
CA ILE A 102 -5.87 9.08 -2.38
C ILE A 102 -7.32 9.02 -1.90
N LEU A 103 -7.67 8.01 -1.12
CA LEU A 103 -9.04 7.87 -0.61
C LEU A 103 -9.37 8.97 0.40
N THR A 104 -8.45 9.23 1.33
CA THR A 104 -8.64 10.26 2.37
C THR A 104 -8.71 11.67 1.79
N THR A 105 -7.89 11.99 0.78
CA THR A 105 -8.00 13.28 0.08
C THR A 105 -9.29 13.36 -0.72
N ALA A 106 -9.70 12.31 -1.43
CA ALA A 106 -10.95 12.31 -2.17
C ALA A 106 -12.16 12.56 -1.25
N PHE A 107 -12.22 11.97 -0.06
CA PHE A 107 -13.26 12.26 0.92
C PHE A 107 -13.16 13.67 1.53
N ALA A 108 -11.95 14.16 1.78
CA ALA A 108 -11.76 15.49 2.36
C ALA A 108 -12.18 16.63 1.41
N PHE A 109 -12.10 16.41 0.09
CA PHE A 109 -12.50 17.39 -0.93
C PHE A 109 -13.85 17.08 -1.59
N GLY A 110 -14.39 15.88 -1.37
CA GLY A 110 -15.61 15.38 -1.99
C GLY A 110 -16.85 15.34 -1.09
N GLY A 111 -16.67 15.56 0.22
CA GLY A 111 -17.74 15.58 1.24
C GLY A 111 -18.34 16.96 1.48
#